data_AF-A0A444R5I1-F1
#
_entry.id   AF-A0A444R5I1-F1
#
_cell.length_a   1.000
_cell.length_b   1.000
_cell.length_c   1.000
_cell.angle_alpha   90.00
_cell.angle_beta   90.00
_cell.angle_gamma   90.00
#
_symmetry.space_group_name_H-M   'P 1'
#
loop_
_entity.id
_entity.type
_entity.pdbx_description
1 polymer ?
#
loop_
_entity_poly.entity_id
_entity_poly.type
_entity_poly.pdbx_seq_one_letter_code
_entity_poly.pdbx_strand_id
1 'polypeptide(L)'
;MRKTVAFGFVGTVLDYAGRGSQRWSKWRPTLCLCQQESLVIDRLELLHDARSRSLFETLKRDIASVSPETEVVGVEIELHNPWDFEEVYACLHDFARGYAFQPEKEDYLIHITTGTHVAQICWFLLAEARYLPARLIQSSPPRKKERPDSPGAVTIIDLDLSRYNAIASRFAEERQQALDFLKSGIATRNSHFNRMIEQIEKVAIKSRAPILLNGPTGAGKSFLARRIFELKQARHQFSGAFVEVNCATLRGDTAMSTLFGHVKGAFTGARESREGLLRSANGGMLFLDEIGELGADEQAMLLKAIEEKTFYPFGSDRQVSSDFQLIAGTVRDLRQLVAEGKFREDLYARINLWTFTLPGLRQRQEDIEPNLDYEVGRHASLTGDSVRFNTEARRAWLAFATSPQATWRGNFRELSASVTRMATFATSGR
;
A
#
# COMPACT_ATOMS: atom_id res chain seq x y z
N MET A 1 -9.89 40.73 -10.87
CA MET A 1 -10.12 39.33 -11.26
C MET A 1 -8.77 38.76 -11.67
N ARG A 2 -8.41 37.54 -11.27
CA ARG A 2 -7.16 36.92 -11.72
C ARG A 2 -7.27 36.61 -13.21
N LYS A 3 -6.16 36.72 -13.94
CA LYS A 3 -6.13 36.36 -15.37
C LYS A 3 -6.05 34.85 -15.52
N THR A 4 -6.86 34.27 -16.39
CA THR A 4 -6.83 32.84 -16.68
C THR A 4 -5.78 32.56 -17.75
N VAL A 5 -4.79 31.74 -17.42
CA VAL A 5 -3.74 31.31 -18.34
C VAL A 5 -3.89 29.82 -18.60
N ALA A 6 -4.04 29.42 -19.86
CA ALA A 6 -4.15 28.02 -20.25
C ALA A 6 -2.91 27.55 -21.01
N PHE A 7 -2.42 26.36 -20.70
CA PHE A 7 -1.36 25.66 -21.44
C PHE A 7 -1.97 24.50 -22.21
N GLY A 8 -1.50 24.20 -23.41
CA GLY A 8 -1.94 23.02 -24.14
C GLY A 8 -1.01 22.70 -25.30
N PHE A 9 -1.19 21.53 -25.90
CA PHE A 9 -0.52 21.23 -27.16
C PHE A 9 -1.36 21.73 -28.34
N VAL A 10 -0.71 22.08 -29.44
CA VAL A 10 -1.42 22.21 -30.72
C VAL A 10 -2.00 20.85 -31.10
N GLY A 11 -3.32 20.75 -31.29
CA GLY A 11 -4.00 19.51 -31.66
C GLY A 11 -3.78 19.14 -33.12
N THR A 12 -2.65 18.49 -33.42
CA THR A 12 -2.27 18.07 -34.78
C THR A 12 -3.27 17.15 -35.48
N VAL A 13 -4.20 16.53 -34.74
CA VAL A 13 -5.30 15.73 -35.28
C VAL A 13 -6.64 16.48 -35.17
N LEU A 14 -7.03 16.86 -33.95
CA LEU A 14 -8.37 17.39 -33.68
C LEU A 14 -8.54 18.86 -34.09
N ASP A 15 -7.49 19.68 -34.02
CA ASP A 15 -7.55 21.08 -34.49
C ASP A 15 -7.23 21.20 -35.98
N TYR A 16 -6.70 20.14 -36.60
CA TYR A 16 -6.44 20.06 -38.03
C TYR A 16 -7.72 19.69 -38.81
N ALA A 17 -8.62 20.66 -38.93
CA ALA A 17 -9.99 20.45 -39.42
C ALA A 17 -10.23 20.71 -40.93
N GLY A 18 -9.20 20.68 -41.77
CA GLY A 18 -9.31 20.97 -43.22
C GLY A 18 -8.96 22.41 -43.60
N ARG A 19 -9.08 22.77 -44.90
CA ARG A 19 -8.68 24.10 -45.44
C ARG A 19 -9.88 25.01 -45.67
N GLY A 20 -9.68 26.32 -45.60
CA GLY A 20 -10.71 27.31 -45.93
C GLY A 20 -11.86 27.31 -44.93
N SER A 21 -13.11 27.38 -45.41
CA SER A 21 -14.33 27.44 -44.57
C SER A 21 -14.68 26.12 -43.89
N GLN A 22 -14.18 24.98 -44.39
CA GLN A 22 -14.47 23.65 -43.82
C GLN A 22 -13.94 23.46 -42.39
N ARG A 23 -12.98 24.29 -41.96
CA ARG A 23 -12.44 24.21 -40.59
C ARG A 23 -13.42 24.68 -39.51
N TRP A 24 -14.44 25.43 -39.90
CA TRP A 24 -15.49 25.91 -38.99
C TRP A 24 -16.62 24.90 -38.79
N SER A 25 -16.71 23.86 -39.63
CA SER A 25 -17.75 22.84 -39.54
C SER A 25 -17.35 21.60 -38.73
N LYS A 26 -16.13 21.58 -38.16
CA LYS A 26 -15.66 20.50 -37.29
C LYS A 26 -15.32 21.07 -35.91
N TRP A 27 -15.55 20.25 -34.90
CA TRP A 27 -15.17 20.56 -33.53
C TRP A 27 -13.65 20.56 -33.37
N ARG A 28 -13.12 21.64 -32.78
CA ARG A 28 -11.68 21.90 -32.61
C ARG A 28 -11.40 22.24 -31.14
N PRO A 29 -10.83 21.32 -30.36
CA PRO A 29 -10.70 21.46 -28.90
C PRO A 29 -10.09 22.79 -28.44
N THR A 30 -9.00 23.22 -29.07
CA THR A 30 -8.26 24.41 -28.63
C THR A 30 -9.01 25.69 -28.98
N LEU A 31 -9.64 25.75 -30.16
CA LEU A 31 -10.51 26.88 -30.52
C LEU A 31 -11.73 26.96 -29.59
N CYS A 32 -12.36 25.81 -29.33
CA CYS A 32 -13.55 25.70 -28.50
C CYS A 32 -13.31 26.07 -27.04
N LEU A 33 -12.09 25.87 -26.52
CA LEU A 33 -11.69 26.33 -25.19
C LEU A 33 -11.83 27.86 -25.07
N CYS A 34 -11.47 28.62 -26.10
CA CYS A 34 -11.57 30.08 -26.14
C CYS A 34 -12.98 30.59 -26.49
N GLN A 35 -13.91 29.72 -26.89
CA GLN A 35 -15.29 30.10 -27.23
C GLN A 35 -16.27 29.96 -26.05
N GLN A 36 -15.78 29.57 -24.86
CA GLN A 36 -16.64 29.33 -23.71
C GLN A 36 -17.11 30.64 -23.08
N GLU A 37 -18.43 30.85 -23.04
CA GLU A 37 -19.01 32.06 -22.40
C GLU A 37 -18.75 32.12 -20.89
N SER A 38 -18.65 30.95 -20.24
CA SER A 38 -18.48 30.83 -18.79
C SER A 38 -17.01 30.86 -18.34
N LEU A 39 -16.06 30.83 -19.27
CA LEU A 39 -14.64 30.78 -18.99
C LEU A 39 -13.86 31.57 -20.05
N VAL A 40 -13.45 32.78 -19.69
CA VAL A 40 -12.58 33.60 -20.53
C VAL A 40 -11.13 33.19 -20.30
N ILE A 41 -10.42 32.90 -21.39
CA ILE A 41 -8.97 32.64 -21.37
C ILE A 41 -8.27 33.95 -21.74
N ASP A 42 -7.53 34.54 -20.80
CA ASP A 42 -6.77 35.77 -21.04
C ASP A 42 -5.49 35.50 -21.85
N ARG A 43 -4.81 34.40 -21.56
CA ARG A 43 -3.61 33.96 -22.29
C ARG A 43 -3.66 32.45 -22.54
N LEU A 44 -3.43 32.04 -23.79
CA LEU A 44 -3.32 30.65 -24.21
C LEU A 44 -1.93 30.39 -24.75
N GLU A 45 -1.20 29.49 -24.10
CA GLU A 45 0.14 29.08 -24.48
C GLU A 45 0.10 27.69 -25.11
N LEU A 46 0.47 27.63 -26.39
CA LEU A 46 0.39 26.41 -27.19
C LEU A 46 1.77 25.87 -27.48
N LEU A 47 2.05 24.69 -26.92
CA LEU A 47 3.24 23.92 -27.19
C LEU A 47 3.13 23.27 -28.57
N HIS A 48 4.16 23.45 -29.41
CA HIS A 48 4.21 22.85 -30.73
C HIS A 48 5.64 22.60 -31.19
N ASP A 49 5.83 21.65 -32.09
CA ASP A 49 7.09 21.46 -32.79
C ASP A 49 7.20 22.40 -34.01
N ALA A 50 8.38 22.44 -34.62
CA ALA A 50 8.63 23.22 -35.83
C ALA A 50 7.69 22.83 -36.98
N ARG A 51 7.29 21.55 -37.06
CA ARG A 51 6.42 21.01 -38.12
C ARG A 51 4.99 21.53 -38.01
N SER A 52 4.52 21.76 -36.80
CA SER A 52 3.16 22.21 -36.49
C SER A 52 3.01 23.74 -36.43
N ARG A 53 4.08 24.49 -36.68
CA ARG A 53 4.08 25.97 -36.66
C ARG A 53 3.00 26.59 -37.57
N SER A 54 2.79 26.02 -38.76
CA SER A 54 1.74 26.50 -39.68
C SER A 54 0.32 26.32 -39.14
N LEU A 55 0.09 25.25 -38.39
CA LEU A 55 -1.18 24.97 -37.71
C LEU A 55 -1.37 25.92 -36.52
N PHE A 56 -0.31 26.16 -35.74
CA PHE A 56 -0.31 27.16 -34.67
C PHE A 56 -0.73 28.55 -35.18
N GLU A 57 -0.10 29.05 -36.25
CA GLU A 57 -0.44 30.37 -36.82
C GLU A 57 -1.88 30.44 -37.37
N THR A 58 -2.42 29.31 -37.78
CA THR A 58 -3.83 29.22 -38.20
C THR A 58 -4.77 29.25 -37.01
N LEU A 59 -4.46 28.47 -35.95
CA LEU A 59 -5.21 28.49 -34.69
C LEU A 59 -5.21 29.89 -34.07
N LYS A 60 -4.05 30.56 -34.00
CA LYS A 60 -3.93 31.91 -33.47
C LYS A 60 -4.85 32.92 -34.17
N ARG A 61 -4.90 32.88 -35.51
CA ARG A 61 -5.79 33.75 -36.31
C ARG A 61 -7.27 33.41 -36.10
N ASP A 62 -7.61 32.13 -36.05
CA ASP A 62 -8.99 31.70 -35.84
C ASP A 62 -9.46 32.06 -34.42
N ILE A 63 -8.63 31.89 -33.40
CA ILE A 63 -8.94 32.28 -32.01
C ILE A 63 -9.16 33.79 -31.90
N ALA A 64 -8.29 34.61 -32.51
CA ALA A 64 -8.44 36.06 -32.50
C ALA A 64 -9.78 36.55 -33.13
N SER A 65 -10.40 35.74 -33.98
CA SER A 65 -11.71 36.07 -34.57
C SER A 65 -12.90 35.71 -33.67
N VAL A 66 -12.74 34.81 -32.71
CA VAL A 66 -13.81 34.34 -31.81
C VAL A 66 -13.65 34.82 -30.37
N SER A 67 -12.41 35.07 -29.94
CA SER A 67 -12.05 35.66 -28.65
C SER A 67 -10.88 36.62 -28.87
N PRO A 68 -11.17 37.86 -29.32
CA PRO A 68 -10.15 38.87 -29.59
C PRO A 68 -9.37 39.31 -28.35
N GLU A 69 -9.92 39.07 -27.15
CA GLU A 69 -9.29 39.32 -25.86
C GLU A 69 -8.25 38.27 -25.45
N THR A 70 -8.26 37.06 -26.03
CA THR A 70 -7.27 36.03 -25.72
C THR A 70 -5.93 36.31 -26.40
N GLU A 71 -4.88 36.45 -25.60
CA GLU A 71 -3.51 36.45 -26.10
C GLU A 71 -3.03 35.02 -26.40
N VAL A 72 -2.74 34.69 -27.66
CA VAL A 72 -2.21 33.37 -28.05
C VAL A 72 -0.70 33.41 -28.27
N VAL A 73 0.03 32.66 -27.45
CA VAL A 73 1.50 32.56 -27.44
C VAL A 73 1.92 31.15 -27.88
N GLY A 74 2.93 31.07 -28.74
CA GLY A 74 3.50 29.80 -29.19
C GLY A 74 4.74 29.46 -28.37
N VAL A 75 4.83 28.22 -27.91
CA VAL A 75 5.98 27.68 -27.19
C VAL A 75 6.56 26.57 -28.06
N GLU A 76 7.66 26.87 -28.74
CA GLU A 76 8.33 25.90 -29.60
C GLU A 76 9.09 24.89 -28.73
N ILE A 77 8.78 23.61 -28.91
CA ILE A 77 9.40 22.48 -28.19
C ILE A 77 9.99 21.49 -29.18
N GLU A 78 11.03 20.78 -28.76
CA GLU A 78 11.68 19.76 -29.56
C GLU A 78 11.40 18.38 -28.95
N LEU A 79 10.56 17.59 -29.62
CA LEU A 79 10.24 16.21 -29.27
C LEU A 79 10.52 15.32 -30.48
N HIS A 80 11.50 14.42 -30.35
CA HIS A 80 11.84 13.44 -31.38
C HIS A 80 10.80 12.31 -31.40
N ASN A 81 10.41 11.80 -30.23
CA ASN A 81 9.36 10.81 -30.08
C ASN A 81 8.28 11.28 -29.08
N PRO A 82 7.12 11.77 -29.55
CA PRO A 82 6.04 12.25 -28.69
C PRO A 82 5.28 11.11 -27.95
N TRP A 83 5.71 9.86 -28.15
CA TRP A 83 5.23 8.67 -27.43
C TRP A 83 6.28 8.10 -26.48
N ASP A 84 7.49 8.67 -26.43
CA ASP A 84 8.48 8.34 -25.42
C ASP A 84 8.17 9.08 -24.12
N PHE A 85 8.04 8.31 -23.03
CA PHE A 85 7.61 8.88 -21.76
C PHE A 85 8.71 9.74 -21.12
N GLU A 86 9.96 9.30 -21.18
CA GLU A 86 11.08 9.99 -20.54
C GLU A 86 11.36 11.32 -21.25
N GLU A 87 11.38 11.31 -22.58
CA GLU A 87 11.58 12.51 -23.40
C GLU A 87 10.46 13.54 -23.17
N VAL A 88 9.20 13.11 -23.25
CA VAL A 88 8.05 14.01 -23.07
C VAL A 88 8.00 14.55 -21.65
N TYR A 89 8.25 13.71 -20.63
CA TYR A 89 8.28 14.16 -19.24
C TYR A 89 9.38 15.20 -19.01
N ALA A 90 10.60 14.93 -19.49
CA ALA A 90 11.73 15.85 -19.35
C ALA A 90 11.44 17.20 -20.00
N CYS A 91 10.95 17.20 -21.25
CA CYS A 91 10.59 18.42 -21.96
C CYS A 91 9.54 19.26 -21.23
N LEU A 92 8.46 18.64 -20.74
CA LEU A 92 7.39 19.35 -20.02
C LEU A 92 7.81 19.80 -18.63
N HIS A 93 8.66 19.02 -17.96
CA HIS A 93 9.25 19.39 -16.69
C HIS A 93 10.17 20.60 -16.82
N ASP A 94 11.01 20.64 -17.86
CA ASP A 94 11.89 21.77 -18.13
C ASP A 94 11.09 23.03 -18.52
N PHE A 95 10.03 22.87 -19.30
CA PHE A 95 9.05 23.94 -19.55
C PHE A 95 8.48 24.49 -18.23
N ALA A 96 7.97 23.61 -17.36
CA ALA A 96 7.39 24.03 -16.08
C ALA A 96 8.43 24.74 -15.18
N ARG A 97 9.67 24.24 -15.13
CA ARG A 97 10.74 24.88 -14.34
C ARG A 97 11.20 26.22 -14.90
N GLY A 98 11.20 26.37 -16.22
CA GLY A 98 11.57 27.61 -16.90
C GLY A 98 10.49 28.69 -16.86
N TYR A 99 9.25 28.31 -16.52
CA TYR A 99 8.11 29.21 -16.56
C TYR A 99 7.94 30.01 -15.26
N ALA A 100 7.77 31.33 -15.38
CA ALA A 100 7.63 32.24 -14.25
C ALA A 100 6.16 32.36 -13.79
N PHE A 101 5.69 31.39 -12.98
CA PHE A 101 4.33 31.40 -12.44
C PHE A 101 4.10 32.54 -11.42
N GLN A 102 2.93 33.18 -11.48
CA GLN A 102 2.43 34.22 -10.58
C GLN A 102 1.04 33.84 -10.00
N PRO A 103 0.94 32.83 -9.11
CA PRO A 103 -0.34 32.29 -8.63
C PRO A 103 -1.25 33.29 -7.90
N GLU A 104 -0.69 34.41 -7.45
CA GLU A 104 -1.45 35.47 -6.81
C GLU A 104 -2.25 36.33 -7.80
N LYS A 105 -1.80 36.38 -9.06
CA LYS A 105 -2.34 37.25 -10.12
C LYS A 105 -3.00 36.45 -11.26
N GLU A 106 -2.56 35.21 -11.47
CA GLU A 106 -2.98 34.36 -12.57
C GLU A 106 -3.53 33.03 -12.05
N ASP A 107 -4.58 32.53 -12.68
CA ASP A 107 -5.13 31.20 -12.46
C ASP A 107 -4.74 30.30 -13.65
N TYR A 108 -4.06 29.19 -13.37
CA TYR A 108 -3.49 28.33 -14.41
C TYR A 108 -4.35 27.10 -14.71
N LEU A 109 -4.49 26.79 -16.00
CA LEU A 109 -5.17 25.62 -16.52
C LEU A 109 -4.27 24.85 -17.49
N ILE A 110 -4.34 23.52 -17.47
CA ILE A 110 -3.68 22.66 -18.47
C ILE A 110 -4.77 21.99 -19.30
N HIS A 111 -4.85 22.33 -20.57
CA HIS A 111 -5.76 21.73 -21.53
C HIS A 111 -5.26 20.36 -21.96
N ILE A 112 -5.91 19.32 -21.45
CA ILE A 112 -5.51 17.92 -21.65
C ILE A 112 -6.24 17.23 -22.80
N THR A 113 -7.05 17.95 -23.59
CA THR A 113 -7.76 17.34 -24.73
C THR A 113 -6.87 17.15 -25.95
N THR A 114 -5.85 18.00 -26.10
CA THR A 114 -4.87 17.93 -27.19
C THR A 114 -3.55 17.35 -26.71
N GLY A 115 -2.70 16.93 -27.65
CA GLY A 115 -1.47 16.19 -27.36
C GLY A 115 -1.67 14.67 -27.36
N THR A 116 -0.57 13.93 -27.22
CA THR A 116 -0.61 12.46 -27.11
C THR A 116 -1.10 12.04 -25.74
N HIS A 117 -1.55 10.79 -25.59
CA HIS A 117 -1.88 10.24 -24.26
C HIS A 117 -0.68 10.26 -23.31
N VAL A 118 0.54 10.15 -23.84
CA VAL A 118 1.78 10.29 -23.05
C VAL A 118 1.91 11.70 -22.50
N ALA A 119 1.68 12.72 -23.32
CA ALA A 119 1.69 14.12 -22.88
C ALA A 119 0.62 14.42 -21.83
N GLN A 120 -0.59 13.85 -21.99
CA GLN A 120 -1.67 13.98 -21.01
C GLN A 120 -1.27 13.41 -19.63
N ILE A 121 -0.65 12.21 -19.61
CA ILE A 121 -0.15 11.59 -18.37
C ILE A 121 0.96 12.45 -17.75
N CYS A 122 1.91 12.95 -18.56
CA CYS A 122 3.00 13.79 -18.07
C CYS A 122 2.47 15.10 -17.45
N TRP A 123 1.49 15.76 -18.09
CA TRP A 123 0.83 16.93 -17.52
C TRP A 123 0.15 16.63 -16.18
N PHE A 124 -0.54 15.50 -16.09
CA PHE A 124 -1.16 15.06 -14.84
C PHE A 124 -0.12 14.89 -13.74
N LEU A 125 0.99 14.17 -14.02
CA LEU A 125 2.05 13.93 -13.04
C LEU A 125 2.73 15.22 -12.57
N LEU A 126 3.00 16.15 -13.48
CA LEU A 126 3.64 17.42 -13.14
C LEU A 126 2.70 18.32 -12.31
N ALA A 127 1.40 18.34 -12.62
CA ALA A 127 0.42 19.06 -11.84
C ALA A 127 0.20 18.44 -10.45
N GLU A 128 0.15 17.10 -10.35
CA GLU A 128 0.00 16.38 -9.08
C GLU A 128 1.21 16.56 -8.17
N ALA A 129 2.42 16.47 -8.72
CA ALA A 129 3.67 16.74 -8.01
C ALA A 129 3.91 18.25 -7.73
N ARG A 130 2.97 19.12 -8.10
CA ARG A 130 3.00 20.59 -7.90
C ARG A 130 4.19 21.30 -8.55
N TYR A 131 4.73 20.77 -9.65
CA TYR A 131 5.73 21.49 -10.46
C TYR A 131 5.14 22.69 -11.21
N LEU A 132 3.83 22.66 -11.48
CA LEU A 132 3.07 23.82 -11.94
C LEU A 132 1.78 23.98 -11.15
N PRO A 133 1.42 25.20 -10.72
CA PRO A 133 0.25 25.47 -9.89
C PRO A 133 -1.03 25.56 -10.74
N ALA A 134 -1.32 24.51 -11.52
CA ALA A 134 -2.39 24.49 -12.50
C ALA A 134 -3.41 23.37 -12.24
N ARG A 135 -4.68 23.62 -12.58
CA ARG A 135 -5.73 22.59 -12.65
C ARG A 135 -5.81 22.05 -14.07
N LEU A 136 -6.37 20.86 -14.25
CA LEU A 136 -6.58 20.34 -15.61
C LEU A 136 -7.90 20.88 -16.16
N ILE A 137 -7.97 21.08 -17.47
CA ILE A 137 -9.21 21.39 -18.18
C ILE A 137 -9.36 20.48 -19.39
N GLN A 138 -10.55 19.90 -19.54
CA GLN A 138 -10.89 19.02 -20.65
C GLN A 138 -12.07 19.60 -21.41
N SER A 139 -11.92 19.78 -22.72
CA SER A 139 -13.01 20.10 -23.64
C SER A 139 -13.62 18.82 -24.23
N SER A 140 -14.92 18.84 -24.50
CA SER A 140 -15.68 17.75 -25.10
C SER A 140 -16.54 18.26 -26.26
N PRO A 141 -16.75 17.46 -27.32
CA PRO A 141 -17.55 17.87 -28.46
C PRO A 141 -19.01 18.09 -28.06
N PRO A 142 -19.75 18.94 -28.80
CA PRO A 142 -21.17 19.14 -28.57
C PRO A 142 -21.94 17.84 -28.69
N ARG A 143 -23.00 17.69 -27.88
CA ARG A 143 -23.85 16.49 -27.94
C ARG A 143 -24.57 16.46 -29.30
N LYS A 144 -24.88 15.26 -29.84
CA LYS A 144 -25.54 15.09 -31.15
C LYS A 144 -26.86 15.88 -31.36
N LYS A 145 -27.48 16.38 -30.28
CA LYS A 145 -28.71 17.19 -30.31
C LYS A 145 -28.46 18.71 -30.31
N GLU A 146 -27.22 19.14 -30.13
CA GLU A 146 -26.81 20.55 -30.11
C GLU A 146 -26.50 21.04 -31.53
N ARG A 147 -26.53 22.37 -31.72
CA ARG A 147 -26.23 22.97 -33.03
C ARG A 147 -24.80 22.59 -33.47
N PRO A 148 -24.56 22.39 -34.78
CA PRO A 148 -23.24 22.05 -35.31
C PRO A 148 -22.13 23.04 -34.91
N ASP A 149 -22.50 24.30 -34.69
CA ASP A 149 -21.59 25.40 -34.36
C ASP A 149 -21.42 25.63 -32.84
N SER A 150 -21.90 24.72 -32.00
CA SER A 150 -21.72 24.79 -30.55
C SER A 150 -20.26 24.50 -30.16
N PRO A 151 -19.65 25.27 -29.25
CA PRO A 151 -18.26 25.04 -28.81
C PRO A 151 -18.11 23.77 -27.97
N GLY A 152 -19.21 23.08 -27.65
CA GLY A 152 -19.21 21.93 -26.75
C GLY A 152 -19.04 22.36 -25.29
N ALA A 153 -18.55 21.45 -24.44
CA ALA A 153 -18.45 21.70 -23.00
C ALA A 153 -17.02 21.57 -22.49
N VAL A 154 -16.66 22.38 -21.49
CA VAL A 154 -15.40 22.26 -20.74
C VAL A 154 -15.64 21.82 -19.30
N THR A 155 -14.74 20.98 -18.79
CA THR A 155 -14.73 20.51 -17.41
C THR A 155 -13.37 20.81 -16.80
N ILE A 156 -13.34 21.54 -15.69
CA ILE A 156 -12.14 21.75 -14.88
C ILE A 156 -12.02 20.61 -13.88
N ILE A 157 -10.85 19.99 -13.82
CA ILE A 157 -10.51 18.89 -12.92
C ILE A 157 -9.49 19.44 -11.92
N ASP A 158 -9.92 19.54 -10.66
CA ASP A 158 -9.06 19.88 -9.53
C ASP A 158 -8.37 18.60 -9.04
N LEU A 159 -7.04 18.60 -8.97
CA LEU A 159 -6.28 17.42 -8.51
C LEU A 159 -6.13 17.37 -6.99
N ASP A 160 -6.59 18.40 -6.27
CA ASP A 160 -6.58 18.40 -4.81
C ASP A 160 -7.64 17.45 -4.22
N LEU A 161 -7.18 16.24 -3.86
CA LEU A 161 -8.00 15.19 -3.24
C LEU A 161 -8.67 15.62 -1.93
N SER A 162 -8.18 16.68 -1.25
CA SER A 162 -8.80 17.18 -0.01
C SER A 162 -10.21 17.74 -0.22
N ARG A 163 -10.57 18.08 -1.48
CA ARG A 163 -11.91 18.55 -1.85
C ARG A 163 -12.88 17.41 -2.21
N TYR A 164 -12.38 16.19 -2.39
CA TYR A 164 -13.17 15.01 -2.74
C TYR A 164 -13.41 14.14 -1.50
N ASN A 165 -14.30 14.62 -0.61
CA ASN A 165 -14.70 13.91 0.63
C ASN A 165 -15.05 12.43 0.40
N ALA A 166 -15.64 12.08 -0.75
CA ALA A 166 -16.03 10.71 -1.07
C ALA A 166 -14.84 9.75 -1.27
N ILE A 167 -13.72 10.23 -1.84
CA ILE A 167 -12.51 9.41 -2.04
C ILE A 167 -11.77 9.25 -0.70
N ALA A 168 -11.67 10.34 0.07
CA ALA A 168 -11.10 10.30 1.41
C ALA A 168 -11.88 9.36 2.35
N SER A 169 -13.22 9.35 2.26
CA SER A 169 -14.08 8.41 3.01
C SER A 169 -13.80 6.96 2.64
N ARG A 170 -13.68 6.64 1.34
CA ARG A 170 -13.36 5.28 0.89
C ARG A 170 -12.02 4.79 1.41
N PHE A 171 -10.98 5.62 1.34
CA PHE A 171 -9.68 5.24 1.91
C PHE A 171 -9.73 5.08 3.44
N ALA A 172 -10.53 5.90 4.13
CA ALA A 172 -10.73 5.74 5.56
C ALA A 172 -11.47 4.44 5.90
N GLU A 173 -12.50 4.09 5.13
CA GLU A 173 -13.26 2.83 5.27
C GLU A 173 -12.38 1.60 4.99
N GLU A 174 -11.61 1.61 3.89
CA GLU A 174 -10.67 0.52 3.57
C GLU A 174 -9.61 0.34 4.67
N ARG A 175 -9.09 1.46 5.19
CA ARG A 175 -8.14 1.43 6.30
C ARG A 175 -8.80 0.86 7.55
N GLN A 176 -10.01 1.29 7.89
CA GLN A 176 -10.73 0.78 9.05
C GLN A 176 -10.97 -0.73 8.93
N GLN A 177 -11.39 -1.22 7.75
CA GLN A 177 -11.54 -2.64 7.46
C GLN A 177 -10.23 -3.42 7.62
N ALA A 178 -9.10 -2.87 7.16
CA ALA A 178 -7.79 -3.50 7.34
C ALA A 178 -7.39 -3.57 8.83
N LEU A 179 -7.66 -2.52 9.61
CA LEU A 179 -7.40 -2.51 11.05
C LEU A 179 -8.27 -3.54 11.78
N ASP A 180 -9.56 -3.61 11.45
CA ASP A 180 -10.49 -4.58 12.04
C ASP A 180 -10.11 -6.01 11.64
N PHE A 181 -9.65 -6.23 10.41
CA PHE A 181 -9.14 -7.51 9.95
C PHE A 181 -7.92 -7.97 10.76
N LEU A 182 -6.92 -7.09 10.98
CA LEU A 182 -5.76 -7.39 11.83
C LEU A 182 -6.15 -7.74 13.28
N LYS A 183 -7.26 -7.17 13.78
CA LYS A 183 -7.84 -7.46 15.10
C LYS A 183 -8.84 -8.62 15.08
N SER A 184 -9.12 -9.22 13.92
CA SER A 184 -10.16 -10.24 13.72
C SER A 184 -11.57 -9.83 14.14
N GLY A 185 -11.90 -8.55 13.97
CA GLY A 185 -13.19 -7.98 14.37
C GLY A 185 -13.34 -7.83 15.88
N ILE A 186 -12.29 -8.09 16.67
CA ILE A 186 -12.34 -7.88 18.12
C ILE A 186 -12.27 -6.36 18.38
N ALA A 187 -13.29 -5.83 19.05
CA ALA A 187 -13.35 -4.44 19.47
C ALA A 187 -12.40 -4.17 20.66
N THR A 188 -11.09 -4.20 20.40
CA THR A 188 -10.04 -3.98 21.41
C THR A 188 -10.12 -2.56 21.95
N ARG A 189 -10.22 -2.45 23.28
CA ARG A 189 -10.36 -1.19 24.01
C ARG A 189 -9.00 -0.63 24.44
N ASN A 190 -7.94 -1.42 24.38
CA ASN A 190 -6.59 -0.98 24.73
C ASN A 190 -6.00 -0.02 23.68
N SER A 191 -5.79 1.24 24.07
CA SER A 191 -5.31 2.31 23.18
C SER A 191 -3.87 2.11 22.70
N HIS A 192 -3.02 1.46 23.50
CA HIS A 192 -1.64 1.13 23.11
C HIS A 192 -1.62 0.04 22.03
N PHE A 193 -2.39 -1.03 22.21
CA PHE A 193 -2.56 -2.09 21.24
C PHE A 193 -3.17 -1.56 19.93
N ASN A 194 -4.20 -0.71 20.00
CA ASN A 194 -4.80 -0.09 18.81
C ASN A 194 -3.78 0.72 18.00
N ARG A 195 -2.98 1.57 18.66
CA ARG A 195 -1.91 2.33 18.00
C ARG A 195 -0.83 1.43 17.39
N MET A 196 -0.46 0.36 18.08
CA MET A 196 0.49 -0.63 17.56
C MET A 196 -0.06 -1.30 16.28
N ILE A 197 -1.34 -1.71 16.27
CA ILE A 197 -1.97 -2.29 15.07
C ILE A 197 -2.01 -1.28 13.92
N GLU A 198 -2.28 -0.01 14.17
CA GLU A 198 -2.21 1.04 13.14
C GLU A 198 -0.81 1.22 12.56
N GLN A 199 0.24 1.10 13.39
CA GLN A 199 1.61 1.16 12.92
C GLN A 199 1.98 -0.09 12.10
N ILE A 200 1.55 -1.28 12.56
CA ILE A 200 1.75 -2.55 11.87
C ILE A 200 1.06 -2.53 10.50
N GLU A 201 -0.16 -2.00 10.39
CA GLU A 201 -0.88 -1.85 9.12
C GLU A 201 -0.07 -1.02 8.11
N LYS A 202 0.40 0.16 8.53
CA LYS A 202 1.25 1.02 7.70
C LYS A 202 2.53 0.32 7.25
N VAL A 203 3.22 -0.34 8.16
CA VAL A 203 4.47 -1.06 7.86
C VAL A 203 4.20 -2.23 6.93
N ALA A 204 3.17 -3.02 7.19
CA ALA A 204 2.79 -4.15 6.35
C ALA A 204 2.46 -3.70 4.92
N ILE A 205 1.84 -2.53 4.73
CA ILE A 205 1.49 -2.07 3.38
C ILE A 205 2.68 -1.45 2.66
N LYS A 206 3.49 -0.63 3.36
CA LYS A 206 4.50 0.22 2.74
C LYS A 206 5.92 -0.36 2.74
N SER A 207 6.17 -1.41 3.51
CA SER A 207 7.51 -1.99 3.71
C SER A 207 7.55 -3.48 3.38
N ARG A 208 8.70 -3.91 2.84
CA ARG A 208 9.09 -5.33 2.69
C ARG A 208 10.15 -5.76 3.72
N ALA A 209 10.60 -4.85 4.58
CA ALA A 209 11.62 -5.14 5.58
C ALA A 209 11.08 -6.06 6.69
N PRO A 210 11.96 -6.79 7.42
CA PRO A 210 11.53 -7.69 8.48
C PRO A 210 10.73 -6.99 9.58
N ILE A 211 9.78 -7.71 10.17
CA ILE A 211 9.03 -7.29 11.35
C ILE A 211 9.43 -8.16 12.53
N LEU A 212 9.80 -7.56 13.66
CA LEU A 212 10.09 -8.24 14.91
C LEU A 212 8.93 -8.05 15.90
N LEU A 213 8.31 -9.15 16.31
CA LEU A 213 7.22 -9.20 17.29
C LEU A 213 7.77 -9.70 18.63
N ASN A 214 7.89 -8.80 19.59
CA ASN A 214 8.27 -9.12 20.96
C ASN A 214 7.02 -9.33 21.81
N GLY A 215 7.05 -10.28 22.74
CA GLY A 215 5.97 -10.41 23.72
C GLY A 215 5.88 -11.81 24.32
N PRO A 216 5.11 -11.95 25.41
CA PRO A 216 5.01 -13.20 26.13
C PRO A 216 4.37 -14.31 25.29
N THR A 217 4.67 -15.55 25.64
CA THR A 217 4.04 -16.72 25.00
C THR A 217 2.52 -16.64 25.16
N GLY A 218 1.79 -16.89 24.08
CA GLY A 218 0.33 -16.78 24.07
C GLY A 218 -0.22 -15.36 23.96
N ALA A 219 0.60 -14.34 23.70
CA ALA A 219 0.14 -12.97 23.44
C ALA A 219 -0.53 -12.77 22.06
N GLY A 220 -0.42 -13.75 21.16
CA GLY A 220 -1.00 -13.71 19.80
C GLY A 220 -0.01 -13.40 18.66
N LYS A 221 1.30 -13.62 18.84
CA LYS A 221 2.33 -13.36 17.81
C LYS A 221 2.07 -14.10 16.49
N SER A 222 1.93 -15.43 16.52
CA SER A 222 1.62 -16.25 15.33
C SER A 222 0.34 -15.82 14.63
N PHE A 223 -0.68 -15.49 15.42
CA PHE A 223 -1.97 -15.05 14.91
C PHE A 223 -1.84 -13.72 14.16
N LEU A 224 -1.17 -12.75 14.75
CA LEU A 224 -0.92 -11.45 14.12
C LEU A 224 -0.04 -11.60 12.87
N ALA A 225 0.99 -12.45 12.90
CA ALA A 225 1.82 -12.75 11.73
C ALA A 225 0.99 -13.31 10.56
N ARG A 226 0.07 -14.24 10.84
CA ARG A 226 -0.85 -14.79 9.84
C ARG A 226 -1.79 -13.72 9.26
N ARG A 227 -2.34 -12.83 10.10
CA ARG A 227 -3.17 -11.71 9.63
C ARG A 227 -2.40 -10.72 8.76
N ILE A 228 -1.14 -10.44 9.09
CA ILE A 228 -0.28 -9.60 8.26
C ILE A 228 -0.06 -10.26 6.88
N PHE A 229 0.18 -11.58 6.84
CA PHE A 229 0.28 -12.32 5.59
C PHE A 229 -1.01 -12.23 4.76
N GLU A 230 -2.15 -12.54 5.35
CA GLU A 230 -3.46 -12.50 4.67
C GLU A 230 -3.79 -11.09 4.15
N LEU A 231 -3.47 -10.05 4.92
CA LEU A 231 -3.64 -8.66 4.49
C LEU A 231 -2.78 -8.32 3.25
N LYS A 232 -1.52 -8.74 3.24
CA LYS A 232 -0.62 -8.54 2.09
C LYS A 232 -1.06 -9.38 0.88
N GLN A 233 -1.53 -10.60 1.11
CA GLN A 233 -2.05 -11.48 0.05
C GLN A 233 -3.30 -10.90 -0.62
N ALA A 234 -4.24 -10.36 0.17
CA ALA A 234 -5.45 -9.69 -0.34
C ALA A 234 -5.13 -8.46 -1.21
N ARG A 235 -3.94 -7.86 -1.04
CA ARG A 235 -3.43 -6.75 -1.85
C ARG A 235 -2.49 -7.18 -2.97
N HIS A 236 -2.52 -8.46 -3.34
CA HIS A 236 -1.70 -9.06 -4.40
C HIS A 236 -0.18 -8.87 -4.22
N GLN A 237 0.30 -8.68 -2.98
CA GLN A 237 1.74 -8.57 -2.69
C GLN A 237 2.43 -9.94 -2.56
N PHE A 238 1.67 -11.02 -2.40
CA PHE A 238 2.20 -12.38 -2.26
C PHE A 238 1.53 -13.36 -3.21
N SER A 239 2.36 -14.20 -3.83
CA SER A 239 1.95 -15.37 -4.62
C SER A 239 2.35 -16.69 -3.93
N GLY A 240 3.24 -16.63 -2.95
CA GLY A 240 3.73 -17.77 -2.18
C GLY A 240 2.97 -18.01 -0.88
N ALA A 241 3.38 -19.06 -0.16
CA ALA A 241 2.72 -19.52 1.06
C ALA A 241 3.16 -18.74 2.32
N PHE A 242 2.34 -18.86 3.37
CA PHE A 242 2.75 -18.55 4.73
C PHE A 242 3.39 -19.78 5.36
N VAL A 243 4.66 -19.68 5.73
CA VAL A 243 5.40 -20.76 6.38
C VAL A 243 5.71 -20.36 7.81
N GLU A 244 5.18 -21.11 8.77
CA GLU A 244 5.41 -20.90 10.21
C GLU A 244 6.38 -21.94 10.75
N VAL A 245 7.40 -21.46 11.47
CA VAL A 245 8.45 -22.30 12.06
C VAL A 245 8.65 -21.91 13.51
N ASN A 246 8.51 -22.86 14.42
CA ASN A 246 8.86 -22.68 15.82
C ASN A 246 10.34 -23.02 16.02
N CYS A 247 11.18 -22.02 16.28
CA CYS A 247 12.62 -22.21 16.44
C CYS A 247 12.98 -22.97 17.73
N ALA A 248 12.08 -22.99 18.73
CA ALA A 248 12.31 -23.75 19.96
C ALA A 248 12.36 -25.27 19.75
N THR A 249 11.78 -25.77 18.65
CA THR A 249 11.81 -27.21 18.31
C THR A 249 13.00 -27.59 17.44
N LEU A 250 13.85 -26.63 17.05
CA LEU A 250 14.98 -26.83 16.15
C LEU A 250 16.29 -26.93 16.95
N ARG A 251 17.08 -28.00 16.70
CA ARG A 251 18.38 -28.23 17.35
C ARG A 251 19.40 -28.88 16.39
N GLY A 252 20.61 -28.33 16.32
CA GLY A 252 21.74 -28.89 15.56
C GLY A 252 21.42 -29.20 14.10
N ASP A 253 21.95 -30.30 13.56
CA ASP A 253 21.76 -30.69 12.16
C ASP A 253 20.29 -30.76 11.71
N THR A 254 19.36 -31.06 12.62
CA THR A 254 17.92 -31.08 12.32
C THR A 254 17.34 -29.69 12.06
N ALA A 255 17.87 -28.66 12.72
CA ALA A 255 17.52 -27.26 12.49
C ALA A 255 17.92 -26.84 11.07
N MET A 256 19.18 -27.12 10.73
CA MET A 256 19.78 -26.79 9.44
C MET A 256 19.05 -27.48 8.29
N SER A 257 18.83 -28.78 8.42
CA SER A 257 18.08 -29.61 7.49
C SER A 257 16.63 -29.13 7.30
N THR A 258 15.97 -28.69 8.37
CA THR A 258 14.57 -28.24 8.31
C THR A 258 14.44 -26.85 7.68
N LEU A 259 15.27 -25.90 8.10
CA LEU A 259 15.22 -24.52 7.61
C LEU A 259 15.73 -24.41 6.17
N PHE A 260 16.92 -24.95 5.89
CA PHE A 260 17.64 -24.75 4.64
C PHE A 260 17.53 -25.93 3.66
N GLY A 261 16.99 -27.06 4.13
CA GLY A 261 16.97 -28.30 3.34
C GLY A 261 18.31 -29.01 3.39
N HIS A 262 18.38 -30.19 2.79
CA HIS A 262 19.62 -30.95 2.69
C HIS A 262 19.64 -31.83 1.44
N VAL A 263 20.85 -32.17 1.00
CA VAL A 263 21.06 -33.19 -0.03
C VAL A 263 21.23 -34.58 0.61
N LYS A 264 21.00 -35.62 -0.18
CA LYS A 264 21.20 -37.00 0.25
C LYS A 264 22.63 -37.20 0.77
N GLY A 265 22.78 -37.79 1.96
CA GLY A 265 24.07 -38.07 2.58
C GLY A 265 24.70 -36.90 3.35
N ALA A 266 24.01 -35.76 3.51
CA ALA A 266 24.58 -34.59 4.20
C ALA A 266 24.87 -34.80 5.70
N PHE A 267 24.13 -35.70 6.38
CA PHE A 267 24.37 -36.09 7.78
C PHE A 267 23.91 -37.53 8.04
N THR A 268 24.24 -38.07 9.21
CA THR A 268 23.81 -39.39 9.67
C THR A 268 22.27 -39.47 9.73
N GLY A 269 21.66 -40.16 8.77
CA GLY A 269 20.20 -40.28 8.63
C GLY A 269 19.60 -39.58 7.41
N ALA A 270 20.38 -38.80 6.65
CA ALA A 270 19.97 -38.13 5.41
C ALA A 270 19.79 -39.11 4.23
N ARG A 271 18.76 -39.96 4.27
CA ARG A 271 18.49 -41.00 3.25
C ARG A 271 18.04 -40.42 1.91
N GLU A 272 17.34 -39.28 1.94
CA GLU A 272 16.77 -38.59 0.77
C GLU A 272 17.04 -37.09 0.88
N SER A 273 17.01 -36.37 -0.24
CA SER A 273 17.08 -34.91 -0.22
C SER A 273 15.75 -34.30 0.21
N ARG A 274 15.80 -33.20 0.96
CA ARG A 274 14.61 -32.47 1.41
C ARG A 274 14.72 -30.99 1.10
N GLU A 275 13.64 -30.40 0.60
CA GLU A 275 13.51 -28.96 0.43
C GLU A 275 13.28 -28.26 1.79
N GLY A 276 14.02 -27.18 2.03
CA GLY A 276 13.95 -26.42 3.28
C GLY A 276 12.73 -25.50 3.38
N LEU A 277 12.29 -25.22 4.60
CA LEU A 277 11.15 -24.34 4.87
C LEU A 277 11.33 -22.92 4.34
N LEU A 278 12.57 -22.40 4.30
CA LEU A 278 12.86 -21.10 3.69
C LEU A 278 12.52 -21.08 2.20
N ARG A 279 12.75 -22.20 1.50
CA ARG A 279 12.44 -22.31 0.07
C ARG A 279 10.94 -22.44 -0.15
N SER A 280 10.22 -23.15 0.71
CA SER A 280 8.76 -23.21 0.69
C SER A 280 8.08 -21.84 0.91
N ALA A 281 8.77 -20.89 1.55
CA ALA A 281 8.29 -19.53 1.78
C ALA A 281 8.53 -18.57 0.58
N ASN A 282 9.11 -19.05 -0.52
CA ASN A 282 9.44 -18.23 -1.69
C ASN A 282 8.19 -17.52 -2.26
N GLY A 283 8.29 -16.22 -2.51
CA GLY A 283 7.18 -15.37 -2.98
C GLY A 283 6.10 -15.11 -1.92
N GLY A 284 6.32 -15.55 -0.68
CA GLY A 284 5.38 -15.45 0.44
C GLY A 284 6.04 -14.89 1.70
N MET A 285 5.70 -15.50 2.85
CA MET A 285 6.13 -15.02 4.16
C MET A 285 6.62 -16.16 5.04
N LEU A 286 7.76 -15.94 5.67
CA LEU A 286 8.32 -16.81 6.71
C LEU A 286 8.07 -16.18 8.07
N PHE A 287 7.37 -16.90 8.95
CA PHE A 287 7.24 -16.55 10.36
C PHE A 287 8.13 -17.46 11.21
N LEU A 288 9.11 -16.89 11.89
CA LEU A 288 10.01 -17.58 12.81
C LEU A 288 9.62 -17.25 14.25
N ASP A 289 8.89 -18.15 14.91
CA ASP A 289 8.56 -17.99 16.33
C ASP A 289 9.74 -18.40 17.22
N GLU A 290 9.92 -17.65 18.31
CA GLU A 290 11.03 -17.80 19.25
C GLU A 290 12.44 -17.80 18.60
N ILE A 291 12.71 -16.85 17.70
CA ILE A 291 13.99 -16.73 16.97
C ILE A 291 15.23 -16.70 17.87
N GLY A 292 15.09 -16.22 19.11
CA GLY A 292 16.17 -16.20 20.12
C GLY A 292 16.58 -17.60 20.64
N GLU A 293 15.94 -18.66 20.16
CA GLU A 293 16.31 -20.07 20.43
C GLU A 293 17.25 -20.66 19.38
N LEU A 294 17.52 -19.95 18.28
CA LEU A 294 18.44 -20.42 17.24
C LEU A 294 19.89 -20.41 17.73
N GLY A 295 20.68 -21.39 17.30
CA GLY A 295 22.13 -21.43 17.53
C GLY A 295 22.90 -20.46 16.62
N ALA A 296 24.19 -20.30 16.89
CA ALA A 296 25.02 -19.31 16.20
C ALA A 296 25.18 -19.59 14.69
N ASP A 297 25.26 -20.87 14.31
CA ASP A 297 25.40 -21.28 12.91
C ASP A 297 24.10 -21.06 12.14
N GLU A 298 22.95 -21.40 12.74
CA GLU A 298 21.63 -21.12 12.16
C GLU A 298 21.41 -19.62 11.99
N GLN A 299 21.82 -18.81 12.97
CA GLN A 299 21.73 -17.35 12.90
C GLN A 299 22.58 -16.78 11.75
N ALA A 300 23.80 -17.27 11.57
CA ALA A 300 24.69 -16.83 10.48
C ALA A 300 24.09 -17.15 9.10
N MET A 301 23.55 -18.36 8.93
CA MET A 301 22.92 -18.74 7.66
C MET A 301 21.59 -18.03 7.42
N LEU A 302 20.82 -17.76 8.48
CA LEU A 302 19.58 -17.01 8.38
C LEU A 302 19.85 -15.57 7.94
N LEU A 303 20.89 -14.92 8.50
CA LEU A 303 21.31 -13.58 8.08
C LEU A 303 21.58 -13.54 6.57
N LYS A 304 22.39 -14.48 6.07
CA LYS A 304 22.69 -14.60 4.64
C LYS A 304 21.42 -14.77 3.79
N ALA A 305 20.50 -15.64 4.22
CA ALA A 305 19.24 -15.85 3.52
C ALA A 305 18.32 -14.61 3.52
N ILE A 306 18.36 -13.80 4.59
CA ILE A 306 17.57 -12.56 4.67
C ILE A 306 18.13 -11.47 3.74
N GLU A 307 19.46 -11.34 3.68
CA GLU A 307 20.14 -10.28 2.94
C GLU A 307 20.30 -10.61 1.45
N GLU A 308 20.84 -11.79 1.14
CA GLU A 308 21.17 -12.18 -0.24
C GLU A 308 20.03 -12.91 -0.94
N LYS A 309 18.95 -13.28 -0.23
CA LYS A 309 17.86 -14.13 -0.73
C LYS A 309 18.34 -15.45 -1.33
N THR A 310 19.54 -15.88 -0.96
CA THR A 310 20.17 -17.13 -1.40
C THR A 310 20.82 -17.83 -0.23
N PHE A 311 20.85 -19.17 -0.28
CA PHE A 311 21.48 -19.99 0.74
C PHE A 311 21.84 -21.36 0.15
N TYR A 312 22.70 -22.09 0.86
CA TYR A 312 23.09 -23.45 0.51
C TYR A 312 22.26 -24.44 1.33
N PRO A 313 21.60 -25.42 0.69
CA PRO A 313 21.10 -26.59 1.40
C PRO A 313 22.26 -27.30 2.11
N PHE A 314 21.98 -27.91 3.25
CA PHE A 314 23.00 -28.59 4.03
C PHE A 314 23.66 -29.72 3.21
N GLY A 315 25.00 -29.70 3.13
CA GLY A 315 25.80 -30.63 2.32
C GLY A 315 25.84 -30.34 0.81
N SER A 316 25.32 -29.20 0.35
CA SER A 316 25.29 -28.81 -1.07
C SER A 316 26.24 -27.64 -1.37
N ASP A 317 26.99 -27.74 -2.48
CA ASP A 317 27.76 -26.63 -3.04
C ASP A 317 26.95 -25.79 -4.05
N ARG A 318 25.68 -26.14 -4.27
CA ARG A 318 24.76 -25.40 -5.14
C ARG A 318 23.82 -24.53 -4.31
N GLN A 319 23.80 -23.24 -4.62
CA GLN A 319 22.87 -22.28 -4.01
C GLN A 319 21.43 -22.49 -4.48
N VAL A 320 20.50 -22.19 -3.59
CA VAL A 320 19.08 -22.00 -3.88
C VAL A 320 18.67 -20.59 -3.47
N SER A 321 17.67 -20.03 -4.15
CA SER A 321 17.12 -18.70 -3.86
C SER A 321 15.75 -18.75 -3.18
N SER A 322 15.38 -17.76 -2.39
CA SER A 322 14.01 -17.60 -1.91
C SER A 322 13.71 -16.14 -1.60
N ASP A 323 12.80 -15.52 -2.35
CA ASP A 323 12.31 -14.17 -2.08
C ASP A 323 11.13 -14.22 -1.10
N PHE A 324 11.42 -14.42 0.18
CA PHE A 324 10.44 -14.36 1.26
C PHE A 324 10.53 -13.05 2.03
N GLN A 325 9.40 -12.60 2.59
CA GLN A 325 9.35 -11.59 3.64
C GLN A 325 9.39 -12.27 5.02
N LEU A 326 10.01 -11.62 6.02
CA LEU A 326 10.23 -12.20 7.33
C LEU A 326 9.39 -11.52 8.41
N ILE A 327 8.74 -12.32 9.25
CA ILE A 327 8.29 -11.91 10.57
C ILE A 327 9.00 -12.79 11.59
N ALA A 328 9.68 -12.19 12.57
CA ALA A 328 10.30 -12.91 13.67
C ALA A 328 9.51 -12.67 14.95
N GLY A 329 9.28 -13.70 15.75
CA GLY A 329 8.67 -13.64 17.07
C GLY A 329 9.67 -14.00 18.15
N THR A 330 9.59 -13.36 19.32
CA THR A 330 10.38 -13.80 20.48
C THR A 330 9.76 -13.36 21.81
N VAL A 331 9.99 -14.17 22.85
CA VAL A 331 9.75 -13.79 24.25
C VAL A 331 11.00 -13.23 24.93
N ARG A 332 12.20 -13.52 24.41
CA ARG A 332 13.48 -13.13 25.00
C ARG A 332 13.85 -11.71 24.60
N ASP A 333 14.61 -11.03 25.46
CA ASP A 333 15.23 -9.76 25.08
C ASP A 333 16.46 -10.04 24.19
N LEU A 334 16.30 -9.84 22.88
CA LEU A 334 17.40 -10.07 21.93
C LEU A 334 18.58 -9.13 22.17
N ARG A 335 18.38 -7.91 22.70
CA ARG A 335 19.50 -7.01 23.02
C ARG A 335 20.34 -7.59 24.13
N GLN A 336 19.70 -8.15 25.15
CA GLN A 336 20.40 -8.84 26.23
C GLN A 336 21.14 -10.07 25.69
N LEU A 337 20.52 -10.87 24.81
CA LEU A 337 21.20 -12.02 24.20
C LEU A 337 22.41 -11.62 23.34
N VAL A 338 22.34 -10.48 22.66
CA VAL A 338 23.49 -9.91 21.94
C VAL A 338 24.62 -9.56 22.90
N ALA A 339 24.31 -8.86 24.00
CA ALA A 339 25.30 -8.51 25.03
C ALA A 339 25.93 -9.76 25.69
N GLU A 340 25.17 -10.86 25.80
CA GLU A 340 25.65 -12.15 26.31
C GLU A 340 26.39 -13.01 25.25
N GLY A 341 26.50 -12.55 24.00
CA GLY A 341 27.13 -13.30 22.91
C GLY A 341 26.33 -14.53 22.43
N LYS A 342 25.04 -14.62 22.81
CA LYS A 342 24.13 -15.72 22.45
C LYS A 342 23.31 -15.44 21.20
N PHE A 343 23.27 -14.18 20.76
CA PHE A 343 22.61 -13.77 19.53
C PHE A 343 23.54 -12.83 18.76
N ARG A 344 23.63 -12.99 17.44
CA ARG A 344 24.54 -12.18 16.63
C ARG A 344 24.00 -10.75 16.49
N GLU A 345 24.91 -9.78 16.65
CA GLU A 345 24.59 -8.35 16.55
C GLU A 345 24.13 -7.96 15.13
N ASP A 346 24.76 -8.53 14.10
CA ASP A 346 24.42 -8.28 12.69
C ASP A 346 22.99 -8.74 12.34
N LEU A 347 22.61 -9.95 12.75
CA LEU A 347 21.25 -10.46 12.59
C LEU A 347 20.25 -9.61 13.36
N TYR A 348 20.56 -9.20 14.60
CA TYR A 348 19.69 -8.34 15.39
C TYR A 348 19.48 -6.99 14.68
N ALA A 349 20.55 -6.35 14.22
CA ALA A 349 20.48 -5.10 13.48
C ALA A 349 19.61 -5.24 12.22
N ARG A 350 19.69 -6.39 11.53
CA ARG A 350 18.91 -6.66 10.33
C ARG A 350 17.40 -6.81 10.57
N ILE A 351 17.00 -7.42 11.69
CA ILE A 351 15.58 -7.73 11.97
C ILE A 351 14.88 -6.68 12.86
N ASN A 352 15.61 -5.83 13.58
CA ASN A 352 15.08 -4.89 14.57
C ASN A 352 14.52 -3.59 13.99
N LEU A 353 14.46 -3.43 12.66
CA LEU A 353 13.98 -2.18 12.04
C LEU A 353 12.52 -1.86 12.43
N TRP A 354 11.64 -2.87 12.34
CA TRP A 354 10.23 -2.74 12.68
C TRP A 354 9.88 -3.63 13.87
N THR A 355 10.14 -3.14 15.07
CA THR A 355 9.92 -3.89 16.31
C THR A 355 8.63 -3.46 17.01
N PHE A 356 7.77 -4.42 17.32
CA PHE A 356 6.50 -4.22 18.00
C PHE A 356 6.39 -5.14 19.23
N THR A 357 6.08 -4.55 20.38
CA THR A 357 5.92 -5.28 21.64
C THR A 357 4.44 -5.54 21.92
N LEU A 358 4.01 -6.78 21.73
CA LEU A 358 2.65 -7.23 22.03
C LEU A 358 2.46 -7.31 23.56
N PRO A 359 1.48 -6.57 24.12
CA PRO A 359 1.18 -6.65 25.54
C PRO A 359 0.56 -8.01 25.90
N GLY A 360 0.97 -8.55 27.03
CA GLY A 360 0.31 -9.70 27.66
C GLY A 360 -1.11 -9.34 28.10
N LEU A 361 -1.96 -10.34 28.35
CA LEU A 361 -3.37 -10.12 28.70
C LEU A 361 -3.55 -9.24 29.95
N ARG A 362 -2.66 -9.37 30.94
CA ARG A 362 -2.66 -8.51 32.15
C ARG A 362 -2.43 -7.03 31.87
N GLN A 363 -1.70 -6.71 30.80
CA GLN A 363 -1.40 -5.33 30.43
C GLN A 363 -2.51 -4.71 29.58
N ARG A 364 -3.54 -5.50 29.24
CA ARG A 364 -4.71 -5.08 28.47
C ARG A 364 -5.99 -5.77 28.97
N GLN A 365 -6.29 -5.60 30.26
CA GLN A 365 -7.47 -6.22 30.88
C GLN A 365 -8.79 -5.72 30.30
N GLU A 366 -8.82 -4.50 29.77
CA GLU A 366 -9.97 -3.93 29.05
C GLU A 366 -10.34 -4.72 27.79
N ASP A 367 -9.41 -5.54 27.26
CA ASP A 367 -9.65 -6.42 26.13
C ASP A 367 -10.21 -7.79 26.54
N ILE A 368 -10.28 -8.13 27.84
CA ILE A 368 -10.80 -9.43 28.31
C ILE A 368 -12.25 -9.63 27.89
N GLU A 369 -13.11 -8.62 28.07
CA GLU A 369 -14.52 -8.72 27.71
C GLU A 369 -14.73 -8.89 26.19
N PRO A 370 -14.16 -8.03 25.31
CA PRO A 370 -14.20 -8.26 23.87
C PRO A 370 -13.67 -9.63 23.42
N ASN A 371 -12.60 -10.13 24.06
CA ASN A 371 -12.05 -11.45 23.73
C ASN A 371 -12.93 -12.60 24.25
N LEU A 372 -13.64 -12.42 25.36
CA LEU A 372 -14.63 -13.39 25.82
C LEU A 372 -15.72 -13.58 24.76
N ASP A 373 -16.29 -12.49 24.27
CA ASP A 373 -17.37 -12.53 23.27
C ASP A 373 -16.87 -13.19 21.97
N TYR A 374 -15.64 -12.86 21.55
CA TYR A 374 -14.98 -13.50 20.41
C TYR A 374 -14.77 -15.01 20.61
N GLU A 375 -14.22 -15.44 21.75
CA GLU A 375 -13.92 -16.85 22.02
C GLU A 375 -15.19 -17.70 22.12
N VAL A 376 -16.29 -17.15 22.66
CA VAL A 376 -17.61 -17.82 22.67
C VAL A 376 -18.13 -18.01 21.25
N GLY A 377 -18.08 -16.96 20.41
CA GLY A 377 -18.48 -17.07 19.01
C GLY A 377 -17.61 -18.04 18.22
N ARG A 378 -16.29 -18.04 18.47
CA ARG A 378 -15.33 -18.96 17.87
C ARG A 378 -15.60 -20.41 18.28
N HIS A 379 -15.91 -20.66 19.55
CA HIS A 379 -16.30 -21.98 20.04
C HIS A 379 -17.54 -22.48 19.31
N ALA A 380 -18.61 -21.68 19.26
CA ALA A 380 -19.84 -22.03 18.57
C ALA A 380 -19.63 -22.35 17.08
N SER A 381 -18.73 -21.61 16.42
CA SER A 381 -18.37 -21.85 15.01
C SER A 381 -17.59 -23.16 14.80
N LEU A 382 -16.81 -23.60 15.79
CA LEU A 382 -15.99 -24.80 15.71
C LEU A 382 -16.74 -26.08 16.11
N THR A 383 -17.59 -26.01 17.12
CA THR A 383 -18.32 -27.18 17.66
C THR A 383 -19.73 -27.31 17.09
N GLY A 384 -20.31 -26.23 16.56
CA GLY A 384 -21.73 -26.14 16.23
C GLY A 384 -22.63 -25.87 17.44
N ASP A 385 -22.06 -25.89 18.66
CA ASP A 385 -22.80 -25.70 19.91
C ASP A 385 -22.76 -24.23 20.34
N SER A 386 -23.91 -23.55 20.20
CA SER A 386 -24.05 -22.16 20.66
C SER A 386 -24.28 -22.11 22.17
N VAL A 387 -23.22 -21.85 22.92
CA VAL A 387 -23.29 -21.53 24.36
C VAL A 387 -23.44 -20.02 24.56
N ARG A 388 -24.29 -19.61 25.50
CA ARG A 388 -24.46 -18.21 25.90
C ARG A 388 -24.21 -18.05 27.39
N PHE A 389 -23.67 -16.90 27.76
CA PHE A 389 -23.62 -16.51 29.16
C PHE A 389 -24.97 -15.95 29.59
N ASN A 390 -25.49 -16.42 30.72
CA ASN A 390 -26.46 -15.62 31.48
C ASN A 390 -25.75 -14.41 32.12
N THR A 391 -26.52 -13.38 32.47
CA THR A 391 -26.00 -12.10 32.98
C THR A 391 -25.15 -12.26 34.25
N GLU A 392 -25.55 -13.14 35.17
CA GLU A 392 -24.87 -13.36 36.44
C GLU A 392 -23.53 -14.07 36.25
N ALA A 393 -23.50 -15.14 35.45
CA ALA A 393 -22.30 -15.89 35.10
C ALA A 393 -21.30 -15.01 34.36
N ARG A 394 -21.77 -14.17 33.42
CA ARG A 394 -20.90 -13.23 32.70
C ARG A 394 -20.25 -12.25 33.66
N ARG A 395 -21.04 -11.66 34.56
CA ARG A 395 -20.55 -10.70 35.56
C ARG A 395 -19.56 -11.34 36.51
N ALA A 396 -19.87 -12.52 37.05
CA ALA A 396 -19.00 -13.24 37.97
C ALA A 396 -17.68 -13.63 37.31
N TRP A 397 -17.71 -14.13 36.08
CA TRP A 397 -16.51 -14.50 35.35
C TRP A 397 -15.65 -13.27 35.01
N LEU A 398 -16.24 -12.17 34.55
CA LEU A 398 -15.50 -10.93 34.27
C LEU A 398 -14.89 -10.34 35.53
N ALA A 399 -15.58 -10.40 36.66
CA ALA A 399 -15.05 -9.96 37.95
C ALA A 399 -13.84 -10.79 38.38
N PHE A 400 -13.89 -12.12 38.21
CA PHE A 400 -12.73 -12.98 38.43
C PHE A 400 -11.60 -12.65 37.45
N ALA A 401 -11.90 -12.60 36.15
CA ALA A 401 -10.93 -12.46 35.07
C ALA A 401 -10.13 -11.14 35.14
N THR A 402 -10.73 -10.09 35.70
CA THR A 402 -10.08 -8.78 35.91
C THR A 402 -9.50 -8.62 37.32
N SER A 403 -9.72 -9.59 38.23
CA SER A 403 -9.19 -9.54 39.58
C SER A 403 -7.67 -9.81 39.63
N PRO A 404 -6.98 -9.37 40.71
CA PRO A 404 -5.56 -9.71 40.93
C PRO A 404 -5.29 -11.22 41.03
N GLN A 405 -6.30 -12.04 41.32
CA GLN A 405 -6.19 -13.49 41.40
C GLN A 405 -6.06 -14.14 40.01
N ALA A 406 -6.60 -13.51 38.95
CA ALA A 406 -6.49 -14.01 37.59
C ALA A 406 -5.12 -13.66 36.99
N THR A 407 -4.20 -14.61 37.11
CA THR A 407 -2.79 -14.39 36.77
C THR A 407 -2.47 -14.45 35.28
N TRP A 408 -3.34 -15.01 34.43
CA TRP A 408 -3.19 -15.07 32.97
C TRP A 408 -1.75 -15.32 32.48
N ARG A 409 -1.04 -16.29 33.09
CA ARG A 409 0.36 -16.59 32.74
C ARG A 409 0.47 -17.11 31.30
N GLY A 410 -0.56 -17.80 30.82
CA GLY A 410 -0.69 -18.25 29.43
C GLY A 410 -1.35 -17.24 28.49
N ASN A 411 -1.62 -16.01 28.96
CA ASN A 411 -2.24 -14.93 28.17
C ASN A 411 -3.53 -15.40 27.46
N PHE A 412 -3.67 -15.14 26.16
CA PHE A 412 -4.87 -15.48 25.38
C PHE A 412 -5.04 -16.98 25.20
N ARG A 413 -3.96 -17.78 25.28
CA ARG A 413 -4.06 -19.24 25.27
C ARG A 413 -4.81 -19.75 26.50
N GLU A 414 -4.53 -19.18 27.66
CA GLU A 414 -5.22 -19.51 28.92
C GLU A 414 -6.65 -18.99 28.92
N LEU A 415 -6.88 -17.77 28.41
CA LEU A 415 -8.23 -17.21 28.22
C LEU A 415 -9.11 -18.14 27.38
N SER A 416 -8.60 -18.52 26.21
CA SER A 416 -9.30 -19.41 25.27
C SER A 416 -9.58 -20.78 25.87
N ALA A 417 -8.60 -21.35 26.59
CA ALA A 417 -8.79 -22.61 27.31
C ALA A 417 -9.85 -22.50 28.42
N SER A 418 -9.88 -21.37 29.15
CA SER A 418 -10.91 -21.12 30.17
C SER A 418 -12.31 -21.05 29.55
N VAL A 419 -12.47 -20.33 28.43
CA VAL A 419 -13.77 -20.22 27.75
C VAL A 419 -14.21 -21.58 27.21
N THR A 420 -13.30 -22.31 26.57
CA THR A 420 -13.56 -23.66 26.06
C THR A 420 -14.02 -24.60 27.18
N ARG A 421 -13.33 -24.59 28.33
CA ARG A 421 -13.73 -25.40 29.51
C ARG A 421 -15.14 -25.06 29.97
N MET A 422 -15.45 -23.77 30.15
CA MET A 422 -16.79 -23.36 30.58
C MET A 422 -17.87 -23.77 29.57
N ALA A 423 -17.61 -23.59 28.28
CA ALA A 423 -18.54 -23.96 27.23
C ALA A 423 -18.80 -25.48 27.19
N THR A 424 -17.75 -26.31 27.34
CA THR A 424 -17.89 -27.77 27.39
C THR A 424 -18.72 -28.25 28.59
N PHE A 425 -18.63 -27.58 29.73
CA PHE A 425 -19.43 -27.93 30.93
C PHE A 425 -20.83 -27.31 30.94
N ALA A 426 -21.20 -26.49 29.95
CA ALA A 426 -22.54 -25.94 29.86
C ALA A 426 -23.53 -27.05 29.46
N THR A 427 -24.27 -27.57 30.42
CA THR A 427 -25.19 -28.71 30.25
C THR A 427 -26.47 -28.38 29.47
N SER A 428 -26.73 -27.11 29.14
CA SER A 428 -27.88 -26.68 28.33
C SER A 428 -27.62 -25.31 27.72
N GLY A 429 -27.54 -25.21 26.40
CA GLY A 429 -27.54 -23.92 25.70
C GLY A 429 -28.90 -23.24 25.87
N ARG A 430 -28.97 -22.20 26.71
CA ARG A 430 -30.05 -21.20 26.67
C ARG A 430 -29.44 -19.85 26.37
#